data_AF-A0A7Y0G5P0-F1
#
_entry.id   AF-A0A7Y0G5P0-F1
#
_cell.length_a   1.000
_cell.length_b   1.000
_cell.length_c   1.000
_cell.angle_alpha   90.00
_cell.angle_beta   90.00
_cell.angle_gamma   90.00
#
_symmetry.space_group_name_H-M   'P 1'
#
loop_
_entity.id
_entity.type
_entity.pdbx_description
1 polymer ?
#
loop_
_entity_poly.entity_id
_entity_poly.type
_entity_poly.pdbx_seq_one_letter_code
_entity_poly.pdbx_strand_id
1 'polypeptide(L)'
;MVLCPAACSAGTRLMTCCPVSPISPLKPSKYQNQGLSVEVFASVDGVDCVVLADQVKSLDWKVREARKKAAGNTDVMLSVRAKIKSFLMIH
;
A
#
# COMPACT_ATOMS: atom_id res chain seq x y z
N MET A 1 -2.55 -1.34 -3.49
CA MET A 1 -1.20 -1.86 -3.78
C MET A 1 -1.07 -3.26 -3.22
N VAL A 2 -0.48 -4.18 -3.97
CA VAL A 2 -0.28 -5.58 -3.55
C VAL A 2 1.08 -5.69 -2.88
N LEU A 3 1.15 -6.30 -1.69
CA LEU A 3 2.39 -6.39 -0.91
C LEU A 3 3.09 -7.74 -1.01
N CYS A 4 2.33 -8.83 -1.16
CA CYS A 4 2.89 -10.18 -1.24
C CYS A 4 3.52 -10.41 -2.62
N PRO A 5 4.70 -11.07 -2.69
CA PRO A 5 5.24 -11.60 -3.93
C PRO A 5 4.21 -12.48 -4.67
N ALA A 6 4.33 -12.57 -6.00
CA ALA A 6 3.48 -13.42 -6.83
C ALA A 6 3.46 -14.89 -6.37
N ALA A 7 4.55 -15.34 -5.72
CA ALA A 7 4.66 -16.67 -5.11
C ALA A 7 3.64 -16.92 -3.99
N CYS A 8 3.25 -15.92 -3.18
CA CYS A 8 2.21 -16.12 -2.15
C CYS A 8 0.83 -16.37 -2.77
N SER A 9 0.54 -15.68 -3.87
CA SER A 9 -0.76 -15.74 -4.57
C SER A 9 -0.87 -16.95 -5.52
N ALA A 10 0.21 -17.69 -5.75
CA ALA A 10 0.21 -18.84 -6.65
C ALA A 10 -0.53 -20.05 -6.05
N GLY A 11 -0.50 -20.21 -4.73
CA GLY A 11 -1.21 -21.28 -4.01
C GLY A 11 -2.48 -20.83 -3.27
N THR A 12 -2.67 -19.53 -3.06
CA THR A 12 -3.82 -18.99 -2.32
C THR A 12 -4.60 -18.00 -3.18
N ARG A 13 -5.95 -18.04 -3.12
CA ARG A 13 -6.81 -17.04 -3.78
C ARG A 13 -6.76 -15.67 -3.08
N LEU A 14 -5.91 -15.51 -2.08
CA LEU A 14 -5.82 -14.33 -1.24
C LEU A 14 -4.62 -13.48 -1.62
N MET A 15 -4.79 -12.17 -1.55
CA MET A 15 -3.72 -11.19 -1.72
C MET A 15 -3.74 -10.21 -0.55
N THR A 16 -2.57 -10.03 0.07
CA THR A 16 -2.35 -8.97 1.05
C THR A 16 -2.13 -7.66 0.33
N CYS A 17 -2.95 -6.65 0.62
CA CYS A 17 -2.95 -5.38 -0.06
C CYS A 17 -3.19 -4.20 0.89
N CYS A 18 -2.63 -3.05 0.53
CA CYS A 18 -2.92 -1.76 1.14
C CYS A 18 -3.83 -0.95 0.21
N PRO A 19 -4.83 -0.23 0.75
CA PRO A 19 -5.61 0.71 -0.04
C PRO A 19 -4.71 1.84 -0.54
N VAL A 20 -4.99 2.28 -1.76
CA VAL A 20 -4.38 3.45 -2.38
C VAL A 20 -5.51 4.43 -2.58
N SER A 21 -5.39 5.58 -1.96
CA SER A 21 -6.32 6.67 -2.18
C SER A 21 -5.73 7.55 -3.29
N PRO A 22 -6.52 7.93 -4.31
CA PRO A 22 -6.11 9.05 -5.15
C PRO A 22 -5.88 10.25 -4.24
N ILE A 23 -4.96 11.15 -4.60
CA ILE A 23 -4.89 12.44 -3.92
C ILE A 23 -6.19 13.19 -4.23
N SER A 24 -7.20 12.96 -3.39
CA SER A 24 -8.11 14.01 -2.95
C SER A 24 -7.22 15.05 -2.27
N PRO A 25 -7.52 16.37 -2.34
CA PRO A 25 -6.81 17.42 -1.61
C PRO A 25 -6.97 17.21 -0.09
N LEU A 26 -6.35 16.15 0.40
CA LEU A 26 -6.21 15.80 1.78
C LEU A 26 -5.20 16.82 2.26
N LYS A 27 -5.75 17.81 2.97
CA LYS A 27 -5.07 18.63 3.96
C LYS A 27 -3.82 17.89 4.42
N PRO A 28 -2.62 18.51 4.39
CA PRO A 28 -1.46 17.90 5.01
C PRO A 28 -1.91 17.46 6.40
N SER A 29 -1.91 16.15 6.64
CA SER A 29 -2.19 15.62 7.96
C SER A 29 -1.23 16.38 8.87
N LYS A 30 -1.74 17.01 9.96
CA LYS A 30 -0.94 17.84 10.89
C LYS A 30 0.31 17.12 11.44
N TYR A 31 0.40 15.81 11.18
CA TYR A 31 1.42 14.87 11.62
C TYR A 31 2.46 14.51 10.53
N GLN A 32 2.45 15.17 9.37
CA GLN A 32 3.44 14.96 8.30
C GLN A 32 4.89 15.15 8.80
N ASN A 33 5.08 16.04 9.80
CA ASN A 33 6.36 16.32 10.45
C ASN A 33 6.61 15.55 11.76
N GLN A 34 5.73 14.62 12.17
CA GLN A 34 5.80 13.95 13.48
C GLN A 34 6.26 12.49 13.41
N GLY A 35 6.74 12.01 12.25
CA GLY A 35 7.30 10.65 12.10
C GLY A 35 6.28 9.51 12.23
N LEU A 36 5.03 9.81 12.60
CA LEU A 36 3.92 8.86 12.77
C LEU A 36 3.06 8.70 11.51
N SER A 37 3.50 9.19 10.35
CA SER A 37 2.72 9.11 9.13
C SER A 37 2.76 7.69 8.57
N VAL A 38 1.65 6.97 8.64
CA VAL A 38 1.43 5.69 7.95
C VAL A 38 1.13 5.88 6.46
N GLU A 39 1.10 7.13 5.99
CA GLU A 39 0.89 7.54 4.61
C GLU A 39 2.21 7.47 3.81
N VAL A 40 2.22 6.79 2.67
CA VAL A 40 3.34 6.78 1.73
C VAL A 40 2.90 7.42 0.43
N PHE A 41 3.59 8.49 0.04
CA PHE A 41 3.37 9.14 -1.25
C PHE A 41 3.90 8.25 -2.38
N ALA A 42 3.10 8.11 -3.43
CA ALA A 42 3.43 7.34 -4.61
C ALA A 42 2.87 8.03 -5.84
N SER A 43 3.64 8.06 -6.93
CA SER A 43 3.09 8.43 -8.23
C SER A 43 2.87 7.16 -9.03
N VAL A 44 1.65 6.96 -9.54
CA VAL A 44 1.26 5.79 -10.32
C VAL A 44 0.64 6.29 -11.62
N ASP A 45 1.29 5.97 -12.74
CA ASP A 45 0.82 6.38 -14.08
C ASP A 45 0.64 7.91 -14.21
N GLY A 46 1.56 8.68 -13.62
CA GLY A 46 1.54 10.14 -13.60
C GLY A 46 0.50 10.75 -12.66
N VAL A 47 -0.24 9.93 -11.91
CA VAL A 47 -1.21 10.39 -10.89
C VAL A 47 -0.59 10.24 -9.51
N ASP A 48 -0.53 11.34 -8.79
CA ASP A 48 -0.08 11.32 -7.41
C ASP A 48 -1.16 10.68 -6.51
N CYS A 49 -0.69 9.76 -5.67
CA CYS A 49 -1.49 8.88 -4.84
C CYS A 49 -0.89 8.80 -3.44
N VAL A 50 -1.71 8.41 -2.46
CA VAL A 50 -1.25 8.08 -1.11
C VAL A 50 -1.61 6.63 -0.81
N VAL A 51 -0.61 5.87 -0.36
CA VAL A 51 -0.78 4.51 0.14
C VAL A 51 -0.92 4.56 1.66
N LEU A 52 -1.98 3.97 2.19
CA LEU A 52 -2.21 3.89 3.63
C LEU A 52 -1.65 2.56 4.15
N ALA A 53 -0.49 2.64 4.82
CA ALA A 53 0.25 1.46 5.28
C ALA A 53 -0.38 0.79 6.51
N ASP A 54 -1.20 1.50 7.28
CA ASP A 54 -1.94 0.98 8.44
C ASP A 54 -3.13 0.09 8.05
N GLN A 55 -3.75 0.35 6.90
CA GLN A 55 -4.95 -0.35 6.47
C GLN A 55 -4.66 -1.61 5.66
N VAL A 56 -3.70 -2.44 6.10
CA VAL A 56 -3.40 -3.72 5.44
C VAL A 56 -4.61 -4.66 5.53
N LYS A 57 -5.04 -5.20 4.39
CA LYS A 57 -6.14 -6.17 4.31
C LYS A 57 -5.76 -7.38 3.47
N SER A 58 -6.21 -8.57 3.87
CA SER A 58 -6.17 -9.78 3.05
C SER A 58 -7.48 -9.91 2.32
N LEU A 59 -7.45 -9.91 0.98
CA LEU A 59 -8.65 -9.94 0.14
C LEU A 59 -8.54 -11.05 -0.90
N ASP A 60 -9.66 -11.71 -1.21
CA ASP A 60 -9.72 -12.64 -2.34
C ASP A 60 -9.77 -11.84 -3.65
N TRP A 61 -8.74 -12.00 -4.47
CA TRP A 61 -8.58 -11.23 -5.70
C TRP A 61 -9.40 -11.80 -6.86
N LYS A 62 -9.72 -13.09 -6.82
CA LYS A 62 -10.48 -13.79 -7.86
C LYS A 62 -11.96 -13.45 -7.76
N VAL A 63 -12.51 -13.46 -6.54
CA VAL A 63 -13.91 -13.06 -6.28
C VAL A 63 -14.12 -11.56 -6.52
N ARG A 64 -13.09 -10.73 -6.27
CA ARG A 64 -13.13 -9.29 -6.53
C ARG A 64 -12.71 -8.89 -7.94
N GLU A 65 -12.47 -9.87 -8.81
CA GLU A 65 -12.03 -9.68 -10.20
C GLU A 65 -10.87 -8.69 -10.36
N ALA A 66 -9.93 -8.68 -9.41
CA ALA A 66 -8.89 -7.68 -9.34
C ALA A 66 -8.08 -7.63 -10.64
N ARG A 67 -7.90 -6.42 -11.18
CA ARG A 67 -7.09 -6.16 -12.39
C ARG A 67 -5.83 -5.39 -12.00
N LYS A 68 -4.69 -5.76 -12.60
CA LYS A 68 -3.46 -5.00 -12.44
C LYS A 68 -3.59 -3.68 -13.20
N LYS A 69 -3.74 -2.58 -12.47
CA LYS A 69 -3.81 -1.23 -13.06
C LYS A 69 -2.42 -0.71 -13.45
N ALA A 70 -1.45 -0.83 -12.54
CA ALA A 70 -0.09 -0.37 -12.73
C ALA A 70 0.87 -1.08 -11.75
N ALA A 71 2.17 -1.03 -12.03
CA ALA A 71 3.20 -1.44 -11.08
C ALA A 71 3.62 -0.23 -10.22
N GLY A 72 3.70 -0.41 -8.90
CA GLY A 72 4.23 0.62 -8.01
C GLY A 72 5.75 0.67 -8.05
N ASN A 73 6.34 1.84 -7.81
CA ASN A 73 7.79 1.99 -7.71
C ASN A 73 8.36 1.16 -6.55
N THR A 74 9.55 0.58 -6.72
CA THR A 74 10.21 -0.27 -5.72
C THR A 74 10.52 0.51 -4.43
N ASP A 75 10.90 1.77 -4.51
CA ASP A 75 11.18 2.61 -3.33
C ASP A 75 9.92 2.84 -2.47
N VAL A 76 8.77 3.00 -3.14
CA VAL A 76 7.45 3.12 -2.50
C VAL A 76 7.11 1.80 -1.81
N MET A 77 7.32 0.67 -2.48
CA MET A 77 7.09 -0.67 -1.90
C MET A 77 7.93 -0.91 -0.65
N LEU A 78 9.20 -0.52 -0.65
CA LEU A 78 10.10 -0.63 0.49
C LEU A 78 9.64 0.26 1.65
N SER A 79 9.29 1.51 1.35
CA SER A 79 8.78 2.47 2.34
C SER A 79 7.50 1.97 3.01
N VAL A 80 6.55 1.42 2.25
CA VAL A 80 5.31 0.84 2.78
C VAL A 80 5.62 -0.36 3.69
N ARG A 81 6.51 -1.26 3.28
CA ARG A 81 6.93 -2.41 4.11
C ARG A 81 7.60 -1.99 5.41
N ALA A 82 8.48 -0.99 5.37
CA ALA A 82 9.14 -0.46 6.55
C ALA A 82 8.14 0.15 7.55
N LYS A 83 7.16 0.91 7.05
CA LYS A 83 6.10 1.48 7.90
C LYS A 83 5.19 0.41 8.50
N ILE A 84 4.82 -0.61 7.72
CA ILE A 84 4.04 -1.75 8.23
C ILE A 84 4.81 -2.48 9.34
N LYS A 85 6.09 -2.76 9.13
CA LYS A 85 6.95 -3.38 10.15
C LYS A 85 7.00 -2.56 11.43
N SER A 86 7.23 -1.25 11.29
CA SER A 86 7.24 -0.32 12.43
C SER A 86 5.89 -0.26 13.15
N PHE A 87 4.79 -0.28 12.43
CA PHE A 87 3.44 -0.23 13.00
C PHE A 87 3.06 -1.52 13.73
N LEU A 88 3.39 -2.67 13.14
CA LEU A 88 3.11 -3.98 13.74
C LEU A 88 4.16 -4.39 14.79
N MET A 89 5.20 -3.57 15.00
CA MET A 89 6.33 -3.85 15.90
C MET A 89 7.02 -5.18 15.58
N ILE A 90 7.12 -5.50 14.28
CA ILE A 90 7.75 -6.73 13.78
C ILE A 90 9.11 -6.35 13.19
N HIS A 91 10.19 -6.86 13.78
CA HIS A 91 11.57 -6.63 13.35
C HIS A 91 11.97 -7.63 12.25
#